data_AF-A0A7J8II69-F1
#
_entry.id   AF-A0A7J8II69-F1
#
_cell.length_a   1.000
_cell.length_b   1.000
_cell.length_c   1.000
_cell.angle_alpha   90.00
_cell.angle_beta   90.00
_cell.angle_gamma   90.00
#
_symmetry.space_group_name_H-M   'P 1'
#
loop_
_entity.id
_entity.type
_entity.pdbx_description
1 polymer ?
#
loop_
_entity_poly.entity_id
_entity_poly.type
_entity_poly.pdbx_seq_one_letter_code
_entity_poly.pdbx_strand_id
1 'polypeptide(L)'
;MDDRDPQKFFMSGFTGYVPRARFLFGSSFPVLTNQALQEFGQIYSQGRPQKVLKHLPSLSRTYPQKLGLLPNYGGYVPGYKFQFGRTYGHLTHDALGLSTLQKQLVA
;
A
#
# COMPACT_ATOMS: atom_id res chain seq x y z
N MET A 1 -17.35 -5.42 12.80
CA MET A 1 -17.80 -6.03 14.07
C MET A 1 -18.85 -5.11 14.64
N ASP A 2 -20.03 -5.66 14.91
CA ASP A 2 -21.15 -4.88 15.43
C ASP A 2 -20.91 -4.55 16.90
N ASP A 3 -21.37 -3.38 17.35
CA ASP A 3 -21.23 -2.94 18.75
C ASP A 3 -21.97 -3.84 19.75
N ARG A 4 -22.88 -4.69 19.24
CA ARG A 4 -23.66 -5.65 20.04
C ARG A 4 -22.96 -6.98 20.26
N ASP A 5 -21.81 -7.21 19.64
CA ASP A 5 -21.07 -8.46 19.78
C ASP A 5 -20.41 -8.53 21.17
N PRO A 6 -20.78 -9.51 22.02
CA PRO A 6 -20.15 -9.70 23.33
C PRO A 6 -18.64 -9.98 23.24
N GLN A 7 -18.16 -10.46 22.08
CA GLN A 7 -16.76 -10.79 21.82
C GLN A 7 -15.96 -9.64 21.19
N LYS A 8 -16.52 -8.43 21.14
CA LYS A 8 -15.85 -7.25 20.60
C LYS A 8 -14.80 -6.66 21.57
N PHE A 9 -13.74 -7.42 21.84
CA PHE A 9 -12.63 -7.00 22.71
C PHE A 9 -11.29 -7.53 22.22
N PHE A 10 -10.20 -6.95 22.71
CA PHE A 10 -8.85 -7.46 22.43
C PHE A 10 -8.46 -8.53 23.45
N MET A 11 -7.74 -9.55 22.98
CA MET A 11 -7.21 -10.60 23.84
C MET A 11 -6.18 -10.03 24.83
N SER A 12 -6.13 -10.60 26.03
CA SER A 12 -5.09 -10.26 27.00
C SER A 12 -3.70 -10.50 26.41
N GLY A 13 -2.79 -9.54 26.57
CA GLY A 13 -1.45 -9.57 25.95
C GLY A 13 -1.34 -8.87 24.59
N PHE A 14 -2.43 -8.29 24.07
CA PHE A 14 -2.37 -7.43 22.88
C PHE A 14 -1.50 -6.18 23.13
N THR A 15 -0.50 -5.96 22.29
CA THR A 15 0.48 -4.86 22.41
C THR A 15 0.24 -3.69 21.46
N GLY A 16 -0.77 -3.79 20.60
CA GLY A 16 -1.12 -2.73 19.65
C GLY A 16 -1.87 -1.58 20.31
N TYR A 17 -2.12 -0.53 19.51
CA TYR A 17 -2.90 0.61 19.97
C TYR A 17 -4.39 0.29 20.08
N VAL A 18 -4.99 0.58 21.23
CA VAL A 18 -6.44 0.52 21.46
C VAL A 18 -6.99 1.95 21.58
N PRO A 19 -7.83 2.41 20.65
CA PRO A 19 -8.45 3.74 20.74
C PRO A 19 -9.25 3.91 22.04
N ARG A 20 -9.27 5.11 22.63
CA ARG A 20 -9.98 5.48 23.88
C ARG A 20 -9.52 4.78 25.17
N ALA A 21 -8.86 3.63 25.08
CA ALA A 21 -8.42 2.84 26.24
C ALA A 21 -7.56 3.61 27.26
N ARG A 22 -6.79 4.62 26.80
CA ARG A 22 -5.92 5.44 27.68
C ARG A 22 -6.67 6.15 28.81
N PHE A 23 -7.96 6.42 28.64
CA PHE A 23 -8.78 7.12 29.64
C PHE A 23 -9.67 6.18 30.47
N LEU A 24 -9.60 4.88 30.21
CA LEU A 24 -10.36 3.85 30.92
C LEU A 24 -9.42 3.11 31.87
N PHE A 25 -9.86 2.88 33.10
CA PHE A 25 -9.07 2.23 34.15
C PHE A 25 -9.98 1.53 35.16
N GLY A 26 -9.40 0.65 35.98
CA GLY A 26 -10.15 -0.06 37.04
C GLY A 26 -10.94 -1.28 36.58
N SER A 27 -10.74 -1.74 35.33
CA SER A 27 -11.36 -2.94 34.79
C SER A 27 -10.33 -3.86 34.12
N SER A 28 -10.69 -5.12 33.89
CA SER A 28 -9.82 -6.07 33.20
C SER A 28 -9.66 -5.70 31.72
N PHE A 29 -8.55 -6.12 31.11
CA PHE A 29 -8.21 -5.73 29.74
C PHE A 29 -9.32 -6.04 28.70
N PRO A 30 -9.97 -7.23 28.69
CA PRO A 30 -11.08 -7.49 27.78
C PRO A 30 -12.27 -6.55 27.98
N VAL A 31 -12.63 -6.24 29.22
CA VAL A 31 -13.77 -5.36 29.55
C VAL A 31 -13.45 -3.93 29.13
N LEU A 32 -12.25 -3.46 29.47
CA LEU A 32 -11.76 -2.13 29.12
C LEU A 32 -11.72 -1.93 27.61
N THR A 33 -11.16 -2.88 26.88
CA THR A 33 -11.06 -2.78 25.42
C THR A 33 -12.42 -2.87 24.73
N ASN A 34 -13.37 -3.64 25.27
CA ASN A 34 -14.75 -3.65 24.78
C ASN A 34 -15.38 -2.25 24.89
N GLN A 35 -15.34 -1.66 26.10
CA GLN A 35 -15.87 -0.33 26.34
C GLN A 35 -15.20 0.72 25.43
N ALA A 36 -13.88 0.67 25.32
CA ALA A 36 -13.12 1.60 24.49
C ALA A 36 -13.55 1.55 23.00
N LEU A 37 -13.80 0.35 22.47
CA LEU A 37 -14.25 0.13 21.10
C LEU A 37 -15.71 0.54 20.88
N GLN A 38 -16.58 0.41 21.89
CA GLN A 38 -17.95 0.91 21.83
C GLN A 38 -17.98 2.44 21.81
N GLU A 39 -17.25 3.10 22.71
CA GLU A 39 -17.12 4.56 22.72
C GLU A 39 -16.56 5.09 21.40
N PHE A 40 -15.52 4.45 20.88
CA PHE A 40 -14.93 4.80 19.60
C PHE A 40 -15.96 4.66 18.46
N GLY A 41 -16.75 3.58 18.43
CA GLY A 41 -17.81 3.39 17.46
C GLY A 41 -18.82 4.54 17.46
N GLN A 42 -19.34 4.90 18.64
CA GLN A 42 -20.33 5.96 18.79
C GLN A 42 -19.83 7.32 18.29
N ILE A 43 -18.59 7.69 18.60
CA ILE A 43 -17.96 8.94 18.14
C ILE A 43 -17.91 8.98 16.61
N TYR A 44 -17.59 7.86 15.97
CA TYR A 44 -17.51 7.77 14.51
C TYR A 44 -18.89 7.74 13.85
N SER A 45 -19.89 7.16 14.50
CA SER A 45 -21.29 7.13 14.05
C SER A 45 -21.94 8.52 14.05
N GLN A 46 -21.59 9.38 15.01
CA GLN A 46 -22.21 10.70 15.17
C GLN A 46 -21.52 11.83 14.39
N GLY A 47 -20.31 11.62 13.86
CA GLY A 47 -19.42 12.75 13.54
C GLY A 47 -18.50 12.62 12.33
N ARG A 48 -18.86 11.90 11.25
CA ARG A 48 -18.18 12.13 9.96
C ARG A 48 -19.10 12.22 8.74
N PRO A 49 -18.82 13.16 7.82
CA PRO A 49 -19.30 13.07 6.45
C PRO A 49 -18.74 11.77 5.86
N GLN A 50 -19.59 11.09 5.09
CA GLN A 50 -19.25 9.96 4.23
C GLN A 50 -17.84 10.16 3.68
N LYS A 51 -16.96 9.15 3.82
CA LYS A 51 -15.67 9.15 3.14
C LYS A 51 -15.97 9.21 1.65
N VAL A 52 -16.07 10.42 1.10
CA VAL A 52 -15.79 10.63 -0.32
C VAL A 52 -14.44 9.96 -0.48
N LEU A 53 -14.39 8.91 -1.29
CA LEU A 53 -13.14 8.34 -1.78
C LEU A 53 -12.44 9.50 -2.49
N LYS A 54 -11.74 10.33 -1.72
CA LYS A 54 -10.72 11.21 -2.25
C LYS A 54 -9.75 10.21 -2.84
N HIS A 55 -9.75 10.13 -4.17
CA HIS A 55 -8.74 9.41 -4.93
C HIS A 55 -7.43 9.63 -4.18
N LEU A 56 -6.83 8.55 -3.68
CA LEU A 56 -5.51 8.63 -3.09
C LEU A 56 -4.68 9.46 -4.07
N PRO A 57 -3.93 10.49 -3.60
CA PRO A 57 -3.11 11.27 -4.50
C PRO A 57 -2.32 10.27 -5.34
N SER A 58 -2.37 10.44 -6.66
CA SER A 58 -1.62 9.56 -7.55
C SER A 58 -0.20 9.52 -7.00
N LEU A 59 0.26 8.32 -6.65
CA LEU A 59 1.60 8.19 -6.08
C LEU A 59 2.55 8.75 -7.12
N SER A 60 3.11 9.93 -6.83
CA SER A 60 4.05 10.59 -7.73
C SER A 60 5.21 9.63 -7.89
N ARG A 61 5.31 9.03 -9.07
CA ARG A 61 6.36 8.06 -9.32
C ARG A 61 7.66 8.85 -9.48
N THR A 62 8.58 8.66 -8.54
CA THR A 62 9.90 9.32 -8.53
C THR A 62 10.70 9.07 -9.82
N TYR A 63 10.40 7.96 -10.53
CA TYR A 63 11.05 7.61 -11.79
C TYR A 63 10.03 7.42 -12.94
N PRO A 64 10.12 8.16 -14.05
CA PRO A 64 9.14 8.07 -15.13
C PRO A 64 9.13 6.70 -15.81
N GLN A 65 7.93 6.12 -16.02
CA GLN A 65 7.77 4.84 -16.74
C GLN A 65 8.26 4.86 -18.19
N LYS A 66 8.38 6.04 -18.79
CA LYS A 66 8.79 6.24 -20.19
C LYS A 66 10.32 6.32 -20.39
N LEU A 67 11.14 6.23 -19.34
CA LEU A 67 12.57 6.54 -19.41
C LEU A 67 13.50 5.29 -19.43
N GLY A 68 12.93 4.08 -19.49
CA GLY A 68 13.70 2.83 -19.38
C GLY A 68 13.97 2.41 -17.93
N LEU A 69 14.89 1.49 -17.70
CA LEU A 69 15.24 1.05 -16.34
C LEU A 69 16.24 2.02 -15.70
N LEU A 70 16.26 2.03 -14.36
CA LEU A 70 17.20 2.83 -13.57
C LEU A 70 18.64 2.38 -13.85
N PRO A 71 19.61 3.31 -14.02
CA PRO A 71 21.02 2.95 -14.04
C PRO A 71 21.38 2.11 -12.80
N ASN A 72 22.18 1.05 -13.00
CA ASN A 72 22.52 0.04 -11.99
C ASN A 72 21.42 -0.98 -11.63
N TYR A 73 20.34 -1.08 -12.42
CA TYR A 73 19.44 -2.22 -12.30
C TYR A 73 20.21 -3.52 -12.59
N GLY A 74 20.42 -4.33 -11.55
CA GLY A 74 21.20 -5.58 -11.61
C GLY A 74 20.39 -6.82 -11.97
N GLY A 75 19.12 -6.67 -12.34
CA GLY A 75 18.27 -7.78 -12.78
C GLY A 75 18.44 -8.12 -14.26
N TYR A 76 17.81 -9.21 -14.69
CA TYR A 76 17.80 -9.62 -16.09
C TYR A 76 16.93 -8.68 -16.95
N VAL A 77 17.47 -8.26 -18.10
CA VAL A 77 16.74 -7.47 -19.11
C VAL A 77 16.67 -8.27 -20.43
N PRO A 78 15.47 -8.70 -20.86
CA PRO A 78 15.30 -9.48 -22.09
C PRO A 78 15.83 -8.76 -23.33
N GLY A 79 16.64 -9.44 -24.13
CA GLY A 79 17.16 -8.90 -25.40
C GLY A 79 18.16 -7.73 -25.26
N TYR A 80 18.49 -7.30 -24.04
CA TYR A 80 19.45 -6.22 -23.78
C TYR A 80 20.85 -6.57 -24.28
N LYS A 81 21.29 -7.82 -24.05
CA LYS A 81 22.63 -8.30 -24.44
C LYS A 81 22.90 -8.29 -25.95
N PHE A 82 21.88 -8.09 -26.77
CA PHE A 82 21.95 -8.10 -28.24
C PHE A 82 21.71 -6.72 -28.85
N GLN A 83 21.50 -5.68 -28.04
CA GLN A 83 21.28 -4.31 -28.49
C GLN A 83 22.45 -3.44 -28.03
N PHE A 84 23.02 -2.65 -28.94
CA PHE A 84 24.20 -1.81 -28.69
C PHE A 84 24.07 -0.47 -29.44
N GLY A 85 24.95 0.49 -29.12
CA GLY A 85 25.00 1.80 -29.79
C GLY A 85 23.99 2.85 -29.30
N ARG A 86 23.26 2.58 -28.21
CA ARG A 86 22.36 3.55 -27.54
C ARG A 86 22.67 3.62 -26.05
N THR A 87 22.15 4.64 -25.37
CA THR A 87 22.27 4.77 -23.90
C THR A 87 21.49 3.66 -23.17
N TYR A 88 21.89 3.34 -21.93
CA TYR A 88 21.21 2.36 -21.07
C TYR A 88 19.68 2.55 -20.98
N GLY A 89 19.20 3.79 -20.80
CA GLY A 89 17.77 4.10 -20.75
C GLY A 89 17.03 3.67 -22.03
N HIS A 90 17.52 4.08 -23.21
CA HIS A 90 16.96 3.66 -24.49
C HIS A 90 16.98 2.13 -24.69
N LEU A 91 18.09 1.46 -24.36
CA LEU A 91 18.22 0.01 -24.54
C LEU A 91 17.25 -0.79 -23.65
N THR A 92 16.94 -0.27 -22.46
CA THR A 92 16.07 -0.93 -21.47
C THR A 92 14.61 -0.52 -21.60
N HIS A 93 14.32 0.69 -22.08
CA HIS A 93 12.98 1.15 -22.45
C HIS A 93 12.36 0.22 -23.50
N ASP A 94 13.12 -0.03 -24.56
CA ASP A 94 12.64 -0.84 -25.69
C ASP A 94 12.55 -2.32 -25.33
N ALA A 95 13.26 -2.79 -24.30
CA ALA A 95 13.25 -4.19 -23.85
C ALA A 95 11.95 -4.61 -23.13
N LEU A 96 11.18 -3.64 -22.62
CA LEU A 96 9.91 -3.89 -21.92
C LEU A 96 8.69 -3.86 -22.84
N GLY A 97 8.81 -3.30 -24.06
CA GLY A 97 7.67 -3.05 -24.96
C GLY A 97 7.51 -4.06 -26.08
N LEU A 98 8.54 -4.26 -26.90
CA LEU A 98 8.48 -5.12 -28.10
C LEU A 98 9.34 -6.37 -27.89
N SER A 99 8.80 -7.52 -28.29
CA SER A 99 9.58 -8.76 -28.27
C SER A 99 10.80 -8.61 -29.18
N THR A 100 11.91 -9.29 -28.84
CA THR A 100 13.14 -9.23 -29.63
C THR A 100 12.90 -9.58 -31.10
N LEU A 101 11.92 -10.44 -31.39
CA LEU A 101 11.55 -10.84 -32.75
C LEU A 101 10.84 -9.73 -33.52
N GLN A 102 9.95 -8.96 -32.88
CA GLN A 102 9.27 -7.83 -33.52
C GLN A 102 10.26 -6.74 -33.97
N LYS A 103 11.37 -6.57 -33.23
CA LYS A 103 12.41 -5.60 -33.58
C LYS A 103 13.23 -6.03 -34.80
N GLN A 104 13.48 -7.33 -34.98
CA GLN A 104 14.22 -7.84 -36.14
C GLN A 104 13.45 -7.69 -37.45
N LEU A 105 12.13 -7.64 -37.40
CA LEU A 105 11.26 -7.48 -38.58
C LEU A 105 11.11 -6.02 -39.05
N VAL A 106 11.47 -5.04 -38.21
CA VAL A 106 11.31 -3.60 -38.47
C VAL A 106 12.66 -2.94 -38.81
N ALA A 107 13.75 -3.70 -38.81
CA ALA A 107 15.10 -3.25 -39.15
C ALA A 107 15.40 -3.36 -40.64
#